data_AF-A0A520RE75-F1
#
_entry.id   AF-A0A520RE75-F1
#
_cell.length_a   1.000
_cell.length_b   1.000
_cell.length_c   1.000
_cell.angle_alpha   90.00
_cell.angle_beta   90.00
_cell.angle_gamma   90.00
#
_symmetry.space_group_name_H-M   'P 1'
#
loop_
_entity.id
_entity.type
_entity.pdbx_description
1 polymer ?
#
loop_
_entity_poly.entity_id
_entity_poly.type
_entity_poly.pdbx_seq_one_letter_code
_entity_poly.pdbx_strand_id
1 'polypeptide(L)'
;FLSLMPTPDDATVNIEALSSLLSSLPRFDVVLLGMGEDAHTASLFPCASALKDGLTTDEGALITRPKTAAHARVSMSRRRLQAVDHGVIHITGETKKTVLKRAGERGDEMRYPIAAFWGPSGFDCWWAP
;
A
#
# COMPACT_ATOMS: atom_id res chain seq x y z
N PHE A 1 -1.50 19.25 -1.21
CA PHE A 1 -1.30 18.37 -0.04
C PHE A 1 -2.67 17.94 0.46
N LEU A 2 -2.90 16.64 0.64
CA LEU A 2 -4.19 16.07 1.06
C LEU A 2 -3.97 15.39 2.41
N SER A 3 -4.67 15.85 3.45
CA SER A 3 -4.58 15.24 4.79
C SER A 3 -5.34 13.93 4.81
N LEU A 4 -4.72 12.87 5.33
CA LEU A 4 -5.35 11.57 5.53
C LEU A 4 -6.15 11.49 6.86
N MET A 5 -6.09 12.54 7.68
CA MET A 5 -6.76 12.67 8.99
C MET A 5 -7.16 14.15 9.18
N PRO A 6 -8.21 14.65 8.51
CA PRO A 6 -8.65 16.04 8.68
C PRO A 6 -9.26 16.31 10.06
N THR A 7 -9.89 15.31 10.70
CA THR A 7 -10.50 15.42 12.03
C THR A 7 -9.93 14.37 13.00
N PRO A 8 -9.07 14.74 13.97
CA PRO A 8 -8.34 13.77 14.80
C PRO A 8 -9.18 12.75 15.59
N ASP A 9 -10.43 13.07 15.92
CA ASP A 9 -11.23 12.32 16.90
C ASP A 9 -12.23 11.32 16.30
N ASP A 10 -12.39 11.26 14.98
CA ASP A 10 -13.28 10.29 14.32
C ASP A 10 -12.63 9.62 13.11
N ALA A 11 -12.06 8.44 13.36
CA ALA A 11 -11.38 7.66 12.33
C ALA A 11 -12.34 7.16 11.23
N THR A 12 -13.61 6.93 11.55
CA THR A 12 -14.60 6.41 10.59
C THR A 12 -15.00 7.49 9.60
N VAL A 13 -15.39 8.67 10.12
CA VAL A 13 -15.73 9.84 9.29
C VAL A 13 -14.55 10.26 8.41
N ASN A 14 -13.32 10.19 8.94
CA ASN A 14 -12.11 10.47 8.17
C ASN A 14 -11.96 9.54 6.96
N ILE A 15 -12.20 8.23 7.12
CA ILE A 15 -12.02 7.26 6.03
C ILE A 15 -13.08 7.44 4.96
N GLU A 16 -14.36 7.64 5.33
CA GLU A 16 -15.41 7.87 4.34
C GLU A 16 -15.16 9.12 3.51
N ALA A 17 -14.84 10.24 4.17
CA ALA A 17 -14.51 11.49 3.49
C ALA A 17 -13.25 11.37 2.62
N LEU A 18 -12.23 10.67 3.12
CA LEU A 18 -11.00 10.41 2.37
C LEU A 18 -11.26 9.54 1.14
N SER A 19 -12.03 8.46 1.28
CA SER A 19 -12.37 7.58 0.15
C SER A 19 -13.19 8.30 -0.91
N SER A 20 -14.14 9.15 -0.52
CA SER A 20 -14.90 10.00 -1.45
C SER A 20 -13.99 10.96 -2.21
N LEU A 21 -13.10 11.65 -1.49
CA LEU A 21 -12.13 12.56 -2.09
C LEU A 21 -11.18 11.82 -3.05
N LEU A 22 -10.60 10.69 -2.63
CA LEU A 22 -9.71 9.86 -3.45
C LEU A 22 -10.39 9.30 -4.70
N SER A 23 -11.70 9.05 -4.64
CA SER A 23 -12.49 8.59 -5.78
C SER A 23 -12.77 9.71 -6.79
N SER A 24 -12.83 10.97 -6.34
CA SER A 24 -12.98 12.14 -7.22
C SER A 24 -11.68 12.52 -7.95
N LEU A 25 -10.53 12.04 -7.48
CA LEU A 25 -9.24 12.34 -8.11
C LEU A 25 -9.04 11.46 -9.35
N PRO A 26 -8.41 12.00 -10.41
CA PRO A 26 -8.01 11.21 -11.57
C PRO A 26 -6.96 10.15 -11.17
N ARG A 27 -6.43 9.44 -12.15
CA ARG A 27 -5.22 8.63 -11.95
C ARG A 27 -4.11 9.52 -11.39
N PHE A 28 -3.27 8.97 -10.53
CA PHE A 28 -2.07 9.66 -10.10
C PHE A 28 -1.04 9.66 -11.22
N ASP A 29 -0.32 10.75 -11.42
CA ASP A 29 0.78 10.76 -12.39
C ASP A 29 1.89 9.79 -11.93
N VAL A 30 2.22 9.84 -10.64
CA VAL A 30 3.29 9.03 -10.03
C VAL A 30 2.88 8.49 -8.66
N VAL A 31 3.18 7.22 -8.40
CA VAL A 31 3.13 6.60 -7.07
C VAL A 31 4.50 6.01 -6.75
N LEU A 32 5.09 6.44 -5.64
CA LEU A 32 6.34 5.91 -5.10
C LEU A 32 6.05 5.09 -3.83
N LEU A 33 6.24 3.79 -3.91
CA LEU A 33 6.08 2.85 -2.80
C LEU A 33 7.42 2.51 -2.17
N GLY A 34 7.45 2.44 -0.85
CA GLY A 34 8.48 1.73 -0.11
C GLY A 34 8.09 0.28 0.17
N MET A 35 9.00 -0.49 0.74
CA MET A 35 8.73 -1.85 1.21
C MET A 35 9.42 -2.13 2.55
N GLY A 36 8.70 -2.77 3.46
CA GLY A 36 9.26 -3.34 4.70
C GLY A 36 9.93 -4.71 4.47
N GLU A 37 10.70 -5.19 5.45
CA GLU A 37 11.34 -6.51 5.38
C GLU A 37 10.34 -7.67 5.52
N ASP A 38 9.16 -7.41 6.08
CA ASP A 38 7.99 -8.30 6.08
C ASP A 38 7.18 -8.22 4.77
N ALA A 39 7.71 -7.54 3.74
CA ALA A 39 7.07 -7.33 2.43
C ALA A 39 5.79 -6.48 2.46
N HIS A 40 5.49 -5.77 3.55
CA HIS A 40 4.43 -4.76 3.54
C HIS A 40 4.81 -3.58 2.63
N THR A 41 3.79 -2.92 2.10
CA THR A 41 3.90 -1.61 1.44
C THR A 41 2.73 -0.74 1.84
N ALA A 42 2.86 0.58 1.69
CA ALA A 42 1.94 1.55 2.29
C ALA A 42 1.67 1.19 3.77
N SER A 43 0.41 0.93 4.15
CA SER A 43 0.08 0.29 5.43
C SER A 43 -0.71 -1.02 5.24
N LEU A 44 -0.42 -1.74 4.14
CA LEU A 44 -0.94 -3.07 3.84
C LEU A 44 0.00 -4.12 4.42
N PHE A 45 -0.25 -4.54 5.67
CA PHE A 45 0.61 -5.45 6.41
C PHE A 45 0.14 -6.92 6.31
N PRO A 46 1.05 -7.90 6.11
CA PRO A 46 0.70 -9.33 6.15
C PRO A 46 0.00 -9.76 7.44
N CYS A 47 0.33 -9.11 8.56
CA CYS A 47 -0.19 -9.45 9.89
C CYS A 47 -1.54 -8.79 10.22
N ALA A 48 -2.03 -7.86 9.40
CA ALA A 48 -3.25 -7.11 9.66
C ALA A 48 -4.48 -7.85 9.12
N SER A 49 -5.54 -7.95 9.93
CA SER A 49 -6.82 -8.54 9.50
C SER A 49 -7.45 -7.80 8.32
N ALA A 50 -7.19 -6.49 8.21
CA ALA A 50 -7.69 -5.63 7.15
C ALA A 50 -6.96 -5.80 5.81
N LEU A 51 -5.93 -6.65 5.71
CA LEU A 51 -5.17 -6.81 4.47
C LEU A 51 -6.05 -7.27 3.31
N LYS A 52 -6.90 -8.28 3.53
CA LYS A 52 -7.78 -8.80 2.49
C LYS A 52 -8.66 -7.69 1.92
N ASP A 53 -9.25 -6.87 2.78
CA ASP A 53 -10.08 -5.74 2.38
C ASP A 53 -9.24 -4.70 1.65
N GLY A 54 -8.04 -4.37 2.14
CA GLY A 54 -7.13 -3.42 1.50
C GLY A 54 -6.68 -3.84 0.09
N LEU A 55 -6.63 -5.15 -0.19
CA LEU A 55 -6.29 -5.70 -1.50
C LEU A 55 -7.49 -5.82 -2.45
N THR A 56 -8.73 -5.78 -1.95
CA THR A 56 -9.93 -6.12 -2.75
C THR A 56 -11.03 -5.06 -2.76
N THR A 57 -11.02 -4.11 -1.82
CA THR A 57 -12.03 -3.06 -1.72
C THR A 57 -12.01 -2.10 -2.90
N ASP A 58 -13.18 -1.57 -3.25
CA ASP A 58 -13.33 -0.47 -4.19
C ASP A 58 -13.12 0.91 -3.54
N GLU A 59 -13.12 0.97 -2.20
CA GLU A 59 -12.87 2.19 -1.45
C GLU A 59 -11.44 2.72 -1.66
N GLY A 60 -11.28 4.04 -1.61
CA GLY A 60 -9.99 4.69 -1.82
C GLY A 60 -8.98 4.45 -0.70
N ALA A 61 -9.46 4.30 0.53
CA ALA A 61 -8.65 4.11 1.73
C ALA A 61 -9.32 3.21 2.77
N LEU A 62 -8.53 2.74 3.74
CA LEU A 62 -8.97 1.91 4.85
C LEU A 62 -8.11 2.14 6.10
N ILE A 63 -8.64 1.78 7.26
CA ILE A 63 -7.86 1.67 8.50
C ILE A 63 -7.24 0.28 8.60
N THR A 64 -5.96 0.23 8.94
CA THR A 64 -5.25 -1.01 9.26
C THR A 64 -4.68 -0.95 10.67
N ARG A 65 -4.64 -2.10 11.35
CA ARG A 65 -4.11 -2.25 12.72
C ARG A 65 -3.09 -3.39 12.72
N PRO A 66 -1.84 -3.12 12.30
CA PRO A 66 -0.81 -4.15 12.30
C PRO A 66 -0.52 -4.62 13.71
N LYS A 67 -0.35 -5.94 13.90
CA LYS A 67 0.07 -6.51 15.19
C LYS A 67 1.52 -6.17 15.54
N THR A 68 2.31 -5.81 14.53
CA THR A 68 3.75 -5.54 14.62
C THR A 68 4.09 -4.06 14.81
N ALA A 69 3.10 -3.16 14.88
CA ALA A 69 3.34 -1.74 15.15
C ALA A 69 2.26 -1.13 16.08
N ALA A 70 2.66 -0.14 16.88
CA ALA A 70 1.87 0.36 18.01
C ALA A 70 0.63 1.20 17.64
N HIS A 71 0.48 1.64 16.39
CA HIS A 71 -0.55 2.61 16.00
C HIS A 71 -1.41 2.11 14.85
N ALA A 72 -2.70 2.44 14.91
CA ALA A 72 -3.59 2.33 13.76
C ALA A 72 -3.07 3.21 12.63
N ARG A 73 -3.25 2.74 11.39
CA ARG A 73 -2.77 3.39 10.18
C ARG A 73 -3.95 3.64 9.25
N VAL A 74 -3.88 4.73 8.51
CA VAL A 74 -4.66 4.89 7.28
C VAL A 74 -3.79 4.40 6.13
N SER A 75 -4.34 3.53 5.29
CA SER A 75 -3.72 3.10 4.03
C SER A 75 -4.63 3.46 2.87
N MET A 76 -4.05 3.84 1.74
CA MET A 76 -4.78 3.72 0.47
C MET A 76 -4.94 2.23 0.13
N SER A 77 -6.03 1.90 -0.56
CA SER A 77 -6.28 0.55 -1.07
C SER A 77 -5.37 0.21 -2.26
N ARG A 78 -5.24 -1.08 -2.58
CA ARG A 78 -4.57 -1.54 -3.81
C ARG A 78 -5.13 -0.83 -5.04
N ARG A 79 -6.45 -0.83 -5.18
CA ARG A 79 -7.15 -0.24 -6.33
C ARG A 79 -6.75 1.22 -6.54
N ARG A 80 -6.76 2.02 -5.46
CA ARG A 80 -6.41 3.44 -5.53
C ARG A 80 -4.93 3.68 -5.83
N LEU A 81 -4.04 2.87 -5.27
CA LEU A 81 -2.60 2.96 -5.54
C LEU A 81 -2.25 2.54 -6.98
N GLN A 82 -2.95 1.57 -7.56
CA GLN A 82 -2.76 1.12 -8.94
C GLN A 82 -3.43 2.03 -10.00
N ALA A 83 -4.29 2.97 -9.57
CA ALA A 83 -4.82 4.02 -10.43
C ALA A 83 -3.75 5.10 -10.66
N VAL A 84 -2.69 4.74 -11.40
CA VAL A 84 -1.47 5.54 -11.59
C VAL A 84 -0.88 5.38 -12.99
N ASP A 85 -0.30 6.43 -13.55
CA ASP A 85 0.37 6.35 -14.85
C ASP A 85 1.80 5.79 -14.72
N HIS A 86 2.56 6.21 -13.71
CA HIS A 86 3.88 5.66 -13.38
C HIS A 86 4.01 5.21 -11.93
N GLY A 87 4.19 3.90 -11.71
CA GLY A 87 4.41 3.33 -10.39
C GLY A 87 5.87 2.91 -10.18
N VAL A 88 6.44 3.25 -9.02
CA VAL A 88 7.80 2.86 -8.65
C VAL A 88 7.80 2.24 -7.25
N ILE A 89 8.52 1.14 -7.09
CA ILE A 89 8.92 0.55 -5.80
C ILE A 89 10.37 0.93 -5.57
N HIS A 90 10.62 1.75 -4.55
CA HIS A 90 11.96 2.16 -4.17
C HIS A 90 12.39 1.45 -2.88
N ILE A 91 13.46 0.67 -2.99
CA ILE A 91 14.02 -0.12 -1.89
C ILE A 91 15.55 0.00 -1.84
N THR A 92 16.12 -0.11 -0.65
CA THR A 92 17.56 -0.11 -0.43
C THR A 92 18.00 -1.34 0.35
N GLY A 93 19.24 -1.78 0.12
CA GLY A 93 19.83 -2.93 0.81
C GLY A 93 19.49 -4.28 0.19
N GLU A 94 20.41 -5.24 0.35
CA GLU A 94 20.27 -6.60 -0.18
C GLU A 94 19.13 -7.39 0.46
N THR A 95 18.83 -7.14 1.74
CA THR A 95 17.70 -7.79 2.44
C THR A 95 16.39 -7.54 1.71
N LYS A 96 16.09 -6.27 1.38
CA LYS A 96 14.84 -5.90 0.72
C LYS A 96 14.78 -6.40 -0.72
N LYS A 97 15.90 -6.37 -1.44
CA LYS A 97 15.99 -6.97 -2.79
C LYS A 97 15.63 -8.45 -2.78
N THR A 98 16.15 -9.19 -1.81
CA THR A 98 15.86 -10.62 -1.65
C THR A 98 14.39 -10.86 -1.30
N VAL A 99 13.82 -10.07 -0.40
CA VAL A 99 12.40 -10.14 -0.03
C VAL A 99 11.50 -9.85 -1.23
N LEU A 100 11.79 -8.78 -1.99
CA LEU A 100 11.02 -8.42 -3.18
C LEU A 100 11.07 -9.57 -4.20
N LYS A 101 12.27 -10.07 -4.53
CA LYS A 101 12.42 -11.21 -5.45
C LYS A 101 11.58 -12.42 -5.04
N ARG A 102 11.63 -12.78 -3.76
CA ARG A 102 10.84 -13.88 -3.21
C ARG A 102 9.32 -13.62 -3.30
N ALA A 103 8.89 -12.37 -3.14
CA ALA A 103 7.48 -11.99 -3.28
C ALA A 103 6.97 -12.29 -4.70
N GLY A 104 7.72 -11.88 -5.72
CA GLY A 104 7.34 -12.12 -7.13
C GLY A 104 7.39 -13.61 -7.54
N GLU A 105 8.33 -14.39 -7.00
CA GLU A 105 8.41 -15.84 -7.27
C GLU A 105 7.24 -16.62 -6.66
N ARG A 106 6.68 -16.16 -5.54
CA ARG A 106 5.59 -16.85 -4.83
C ARG A 106 4.21 -16.38 -5.24
N GLY A 107 4.05 -15.08 -5.53
CA GLY A 107 2.77 -14.49 -5.95
C GLY A 107 1.67 -14.49 -4.88
N ASP A 108 1.96 -14.87 -3.64
CA ASP A 108 1.02 -14.86 -2.52
C ASP A 108 0.93 -13.44 -1.93
N GLU A 109 -0.02 -12.64 -2.41
CA GLU A 109 -0.21 -11.24 -1.98
C GLU A 109 -0.62 -11.12 -0.50
N MET A 110 -1.22 -12.16 0.09
CA MET A 110 -1.57 -12.15 1.52
C MET A 110 -0.34 -12.30 2.40
N ARG A 111 0.69 -13.00 1.90
CA ARG A 111 1.99 -13.14 2.58
C ARG A 111 2.99 -12.05 2.18
N TYR A 112 2.90 -11.56 0.95
CA TYR A 112 3.79 -10.56 0.37
C TYR A 112 2.97 -9.44 -0.30
N PRO A 113 2.40 -8.49 0.46
CA PRO A 113 1.54 -7.44 -0.10
C PRO A 113 2.18 -6.63 -1.22
N ILE A 114 3.50 -6.43 -1.19
CA ILE A 114 4.23 -5.78 -2.28
C ILE A 114 4.08 -6.48 -3.65
N ALA A 115 3.82 -7.80 -3.66
CA ALA A 115 3.61 -8.56 -4.90
C ALA A 115 2.39 -8.07 -5.69
N ALA A 116 1.40 -7.46 -5.03
CA ALA A 116 0.25 -6.86 -5.71
C ALA A 116 0.63 -5.68 -6.63
N PHE A 117 1.82 -5.11 -6.44
CA PHE A 117 2.33 -3.95 -7.17
C PHE A 117 3.54 -4.27 -8.04
N TRP A 118 4.16 -5.46 -7.94
CA TRP A 118 5.40 -5.79 -8.65
C TRP A 118 5.17 -6.86 -9.72
N GLY A 119 5.70 -6.66 -10.93
CA GLY A 119 5.59 -7.62 -12.03
C GLY A 119 5.62 -6.96 -13.42
N PRO A 120 5.42 -7.72 -14.52
CA PRO A 120 5.52 -7.22 -15.89
C PRO A 120 4.55 -6.07 -16.25
N SER A 121 3.39 -6.03 -15.59
CA SER A 121 2.40 -4.95 -15.71
C SER A 121 2.28 -4.13 -14.41
N GLY A 122 3.27 -4.27 -13.52
CA GLY A 122 3.32 -3.61 -12.22
C GLY A 122 4.23 -2.38 -12.23
N PHE A 123 4.69 -2.02 -11.05
CA PHE A 123 5.56 -0.88 -10.79
C PHE A 123 7.02 -1.25 -11.07
N ASP A 124 7.79 -0.28 -11.55
CA ASP A 124 9.24 -0.41 -11.72
C ASP A 124 9.91 -0.57 -10.37
N CYS A 125 11.00 -1.35 -10.30
CA CYS A 125 11.80 -1.46 -9.09
C CYS A 125 13.07 -0.60 -9.23
N TRP A 126 13.19 0.43 -8.39
CA TRP A 126 14.43 1.18 -8.21
C TRP A 126 15.13 0.70 -6.95
N TRP A 127 16.27 0.05 -7.12
CA TRP A 127 17.05 -0.52 -6.03
C TRP A 127 18.46 0.06 -5.97
N ALA A 128 18.95 0.28 -4.76
CA ALA A 128 20.34 0.62 -4.48
C ALA A 128 20.90 -0.27 -3.36
N PRO A 129 22.20 -0.60 -3.39
CA PRO A 129 22.85 -1.40 -2.36
C PRO A 129 22.82 -0.74 -0.97
#